data_AF-A0A2V9I398-F1
#
_entry.id   AF-A0A2V9I398-F1
#
_cell.length_a   1.000
_cell.length_b   1.000
_cell.length_c   1.000
_cell.angle_alpha   90.00
_cell.angle_beta   90.00
_cell.angle_gamma   90.00
#
_symmetry.space_group_name_H-M   'P 1'
#
loop_
_entity.id
_entity.type
_entity.pdbx_description
1 polymer ?
#
loop_
_entity_poly.entity_id
_entity_poly.type
_entity_poly.pdbx_seq_one_letter_code
_entity_poly.pdbx_strand_id
1 'polypeptide(L)'
;MRAVWKHAVGCCIAIAAFLQFACNDARREGNMHALIPPIAVETEALRKGYAAFNRNDIAATVEALDPQIEWTEPAEFPGGGTYHGHEGVKAYLSQSRTGWAEGRSEPERFIVAGDKIIVFVHVRARLKDSSEWQETRLADVFTFRKGKAI
;
A
#
# COMPACT_ATOMS: atom_id res chain seq x y z
N MET A 1 66.82 20.51 -48.23
CA MET A 1 67.23 19.76 -47.02
C MET A 1 66.21 18.65 -46.77
N ARG A 2 66.74 17.44 -46.55
CA ARG A 2 66.17 16.09 -46.27
C ARG A 2 64.77 16.04 -45.61
N ALA A 3 63.79 15.34 -46.20
CA ALA A 3 63.34 13.93 -45.97
C ALA A 3 62.23 13.84 -44.88
N VAL A 4 60.96 13.51 -45.16
CA VAL A 4 60.30 12.24 -45.59
C VAL A 4 60.32 11.11 -44.55
N TRP A 5 59.13 10.76 -44.03
CA TRP A 5 58.66 9.40 -43.68
C TRP A 5 57.12 9.43 -43.72
N LYS A 6 56.34 8.78 -44.61
CA LYS A 6 56.23 7.41 -45.17
C LYS A 6 55.28 6.46 -44.40
N HIS A 7 54.13 6.20 -45.05
CA HIS A 7 53.36 4.93 -45.22
C HIS A 7 52.81 4.21 -43.96
N ALA A 8 51.71 3.43 -43.96
CA ALA A 8 50.98 2.65 -44.97
C ALA A 8 49.50 2.47 -44.52
N VAL A 9 48.48 2.56 -45.39
CA VAL A 9 47.80 1.48 -46.17
C VAL A 9 47.42 0.23 -45.37
N GLY A 10 46.11 -0.05 -45.30
CA GLY A 10 45.53 -1.31 -44.82
C GLY A 10 44.04 -1.42 -45.18
N CYS A 11 43.77 -1.80 -46.42
CA CYS A 11 42.46 -2.18 -46.96
C CYS A 11 42.05 -3.56 -46.42
N CYS A 12 40.76 -3.78 -46.09
CA CYS A 12 40.05 -5.05 -46.34
C CYS A 12 38.53 -4.91 -46.10
N ILE A 13 37.79 -5.49 -47.04
CA ILE A 13 36.36 -5.40 -47.31
C ILE A 13 35.58 -6.54 -46.62
N ALA A 14 34.34 -6.28 -46.17
CA ALA A 14 33.15 -7.18 -46.22
C ALA A 14 32.00 -6.50 -45.43
N ILE A 15 30.99 -5.86 -46.03
CA ILE A 15 29.74 -6.36 -46.65
C ILE A 15 28.95 -7.38 -45.82
N ALA A 16 27.85 -6.91 -45.21
CA ALA A 16 26.47 -7.47 -45.22
C ALA A 16 25.59 -6.58 -44.31
N ALA A 17 24.72 -5.70 -44.83
CA ALA A 17 23.33 -5.94 -45.24
C ALA A 17 22.45 -6.40 -44.03
N PHE A 18 21.36 -5.75 -43.60
CA PHE A 18 20.19 -5.24 -44.34
C PHE A 18 19.41 -4.18 -43.52
N LEU A 19 19.10 -3.06 -44.18
CA LEU A 19 17.79 -2.35 -44.29
C LEU A 19 16.82 -2.40 -43.09
N GLN A 20 16.65 -1.31 -42.31
CA GLN A 20 15.70 -0.20 -42.56
C GLN A 20 14.29 -0.61 -42.99
N PHE A 21 13.28 -0.35 -42.15
CA PHE A 21 11.94 0.12 -42.53
C PHE A 21 11.28 0.68 -41.24
N ALA A 22 11.33 1.99 -41.00
CA ALA A 22 10.40 3.03 -41.48
C ALA A 22 9.22 3.28 -40.52
N CYS A 23 9.26 4.48 -39.94
CA CYS A 23 8.19 5.45 -39.72
C CYS A 23 6.72 5.00 -39.54
N ASN A 24 6.18 5.53 -38.43
CA ASN A 24 4.93 6.30 -38.32
C ASN A 24 3.72 5.63 -37.63
N ASP A 25 3.50 6.14 -36.40
CA ASP A 25 2.25 6.58 -35.78
C ASP A 25 0.98 5.71 -35.87
N ALA A 26 0.58 5.15 -34.72
CA ALA A 26 -0.78 4.68 -34.49
C ALA A 26 -1.12 4.73 -32.98
N ARG A 27 -1.79 5.83 -32.59
CA ARG A 27 -3.05 5.84 -31.83
C ARG A 27 -3.15 4.78 -30.70
N ARG A 28 -2.94 5.19 -29.44
CA ARG A 28 -3.45 4.46 -28.26
C ARG A 28 -4.51 5.29 -27.55
N GLU A 29 -5.74 5.18 -28.05
CA GLU A 29 -6.91 5.21 -27.18
C GLU A 29 -6.86 3.93 -26.35
N GLY A 30 -6.59 4.05 -25.05
CA GLY A 30 -6.48 2.91 -24.15
C GLY A 30 -6.95 3.28 -22.75
N ASN A 31 -8.22 2.99 -22.49
CA ASN A 31 -8.84 2.85 -21.16
C ASN A 31 -8.41 3.83 -20.06
N MET A 32 -9.28 4.82 -19.82
CA MET A 32 -9.25 5.64 -18.60
C MET A 32 -9.38 4.83 -17.29
N HIS A 33 -9.73 3.54 -17.35
CA HIS A 33 -9.69 2.61 -16.21
C HIS A 33 -8.27 2.26 -15.72
N ALA A 34 -7.22 2.56 -16.50
CA ALA A 34 -5.83 2.23 -16.16
C ALA A 34 -5.06 3.35 -15.44
N LEU A 35 -5.71 4.50 -15.16
CA LEU A 35 -5.03 5.70 -14.64
C LEU A 35 -5.10 5.87 -13.12
N ILE A 36 -5.87 5.04 -12.42
CA ILE A 36 -5.75 4.91 -10.97
C ILE A 36 -4.78 3.75 -10.75
N PRO A 37 -3.51 4.00 -10.36
CA PRO A 37 -2.60 2.90 -10.02
C PRO A 37 -3.32 2.08 -8.94
N PRO A 38 -3.39 0.73 -9.07
CA PRO A 38 -4.23 -0.12 -8.22
C PRO A 38 -4.29 0.41 -6.80
N ILE A 39 -3.11 0.57 -6.18
CA ILE A 39 -2.86 1.03 -4.81
C ILE A 39 -3.62 2.27 -4.33
N ALA A 40 -4.03 3.19 -5.21
CA ALA A 40 -4.83 4.34 -4.81
C ALA A 40 -6.26 3.95 -4.41
N VAL A 41 -6.81 2.88 -5.02
CA VAL A 41 -8.09 2.28 -4.63
C VAL A 41 -7.97 1.59 -3.27
N GLU A 42 -6.91 0.81 -3.02
CA GLU A 42 -6.68 0.14 -1.73
C GLU A 42 -6.42 1.16 -0.62
N THR A 43 -5.66 2.24 -0.91
CA THR A 43 -5.45 3.34 0.05
C THR A 43 -6.78 3.97 0.43
N GLU A 44 -7.67 4.21 -0.55
CA GLU A 44 -8.99 4.77 -0.29
C GLU A 44 -9.90 3.78 0.46
N ALA A 45 -9.78 2.48 0.19
CA ALA A 45 -10.49 1.45 0.93
C ALA A 45 -10.06 1.43 2.41
N LEU A 46 -8.75 1.57 2.71
CA LEU A 46 -8.27 1.70 4.07
C LEU A 46 -8.78 2.98 4.74
N ARG A 47 -8.78 4.13 4.05
CA ARG A 47 -9.36 5.38 4.60
C ARG A 47 -10.82 5.18 5.02
N LYS A 48 -11.61 4.52 4.17
CA LYS A 48 -13.01 4.17 4.49
C LYS A 48 -13.10 3.22 5.67
N GLY A 49 -12.22 2.22 5.76
CA GLY A 49 -12.11 1.31 6.90
C GLY A 49 -11.87 2.03 8.22
N TYR A 50 -10.87 2.92 8.30
CA TYR A 50 -10.64 3.74 9.50
C TYR A 50 -11.83 4.65 9.82
N ALA A 51 -12.43 5.27 8.81
CA ALA A 51 -13.59 6.13 9.00
C ALA A 51 -14.80 5.34 9.55
N ALA A 52 -15.03 4.11 9.07
CA ALA A 52 -16.04 3.21 9.59
C ALA A 52 -15.73 2.79 11.04
N PHE A 53 -14.50 2.38 11.31
CA PHE A 53 -14.05 2.00 12.64
C PHE A 53 -14.26 3.13 13.66
N ASN A 54 -13.92 4.37 13.29
CA ASN A 54 -14.11 5.56 14.14
C ASN A 54 -15.57 5.93 14.39
N ARG A 55 -16.52 5.41 13.59
CA ARG A 55 -17.96 5.53 13.84
C ARG A 55 -18.58 4.27 14.47
N ASN A 56 -17.74 3.34 14.94
CA ASN A 56 -18.13 2.02 15.46
C ASN A 56 -18.88 1.12 14.45
N ASP A 57 -18.70 1.36 13.15
CA ASP A 57 -19.23 0.50 12.10
C ASP A 57 -18.24 -0.63 11.79
N ILE A 58 -18.29 -1.67 12.63
CA ILE A 58 -17.37 -2.81 12.57
C ILE A 58 -17.57 -3.65 11.30
N ALA A 59 -18.82 -3.74 10.81
CA ALA A 59 -19.11 -4.46 9.58
C ALA A 59 -18.47 -3.78 8.36
N ALA A 60 -18.61 -2.46 8.24
CA ALA A 60 -18.00 -1.71 7.14
C ALA A 60 -16.46 -1.64 7.25
N THR A 61 -15.91 -1.71 8.46
CA THR A 61 -14.45 -1.67 8.67
C THR A 61 -13.73 -2.81 7.94
N VAL A 62 -14.31 -4.01 7.92
CA VAL A 62 -13.65 -5.20 7.37
C VAL A 62 -13.92 -5.44 5.88
N GLU A 63 -14.69 -4.58 5.20
CA GLU A 63 -15.06 -4.76 3.78
C GLU A 63 -13.84 -4.81 2.85
N ALA A 64 -12.78 -4.06 3.19
CA ALA A 64 -11.54 -4.02 2.42
C ALA A 64 -10.63 -5.23 2.65
N LEU A 65 -10.93 -6.06 3.65
CA LEU A 65 -10.12 -7.21 4.04
C LEU A 65 -10.56 -8.46 3.26
N ASP A 66 -9.60 -9.34 2.97
CA ASP A 66 -9.86 -10.66 2.42
C ASP A 66 -10.67 -11.50 3.43
N PRO A 67 -11.63 -12.34 2.99
CA PRO A 67 -12.36 -13.22 3.90
C PRO A 67 -11.47 -14.15 4.73
N GLN A 68 -10.24 -14.44 4.26
CA GLN A 68 -9.23 -15.24 4.93
C GLN A 68 -8.10 -14.41 5.58
N ILE A 69 -8.31 -13.10 5.77
CA ILE A 69 -7.35 -12.17 6.42
C ILE A 69 -6.67 -12.79 7.64
N GLU A 70 -5.36 -12.62 7.74
CA GLU A 70 -4.60 -12.83 8.97
C GLU A 70 -4.23 -11.47 9.58
N TRP A 71 -4.81 -11.14 10.72
CA TRP A 71 -4.57 -9.88 11.43
C TRP A 71 -3.74 -10.15 12.67
N THR A 72 -2.56 -9.54 12.79
CA THR A 72 -1.69 -9.72 13.95
C THR A 72 -1.47 -8.41 14.69
N GLU A 73 -1.69 -8.46 16.01
CA GLU A 73 -1.41 -7.39 16.95
C GLU A 73 -0.21 -7.75 17.84
N PRO A 74 0.62 -6.77 18.23
CA PRO A 74 1.73 -7.00 19.16
C PRO A 74 1.26 -7.71 20.44
N ALA A 75 2.00 -8.72 20.89
CA ALA A 75 1.62 -9.55 22.03
C ALA A 75 1.51 -8.75 23.34
N GLU A 76 2.21 -7.63 23.43
CA GLU A 76 2.21 -6.68 24.53
C GLU A 76 0.95 -5.80 24.58
N PHE A 77 0.16 -5.73 23.51
CA PHE A 77 -1.08 -4.95 23.50
C PHE A 77 -2.21 -5.68 24.24
N PRO A 78 -3.16 -4.96 24.85
CA PRO A 78 -4.39 -5.56 25.33
C PRO A 78 -5.13 -6.25 24.17
N GLY A 79 -5.28 -7.58 24.24
CA GLY A 79 -5.78 -8.35 23.11
C GLY A 79 -4.75 -8.57 21.99
N GLY A 80 -3.46 -8.58 22.31
CA GLY A 80 -2.41 -8.99 21.38
C GLY A 80 -2.58 -10.45 20.94
N GLY A 81 -2.22 -10.75 19.69
CA GLY A 81 -2.38 -12.07 19.10
C GLY A 81 -2.72 -12.02 17.61
N THR A 82 -3.05 -13.19 17.06
CA THR A 82 -3.41 -13.35 15.65
C THR A 82 -4.88 -13.74 15.50
N TYR A 83 -5.58 -13.02 14.64
CA TYR A 83 -7.00 -13.16 14.36
C TYR A 83 -7.21 -13.56 12.91
N HIS A 84 -8.10 -14.53 12.67
CA HIS A 84 -8.30 -15.12 11.36
C HIS A 84 -9.70 -14.83 10.83
N GLY A 85 -9.75 -14.44 9.55
CA GLY A 85 -10.97 -14.12 8.83
C GLY A 85 -11.74 -12.93 9.43
N HIS A 86 -12.81 -12.56 8.76
CA HIS A 86 -13.60 -11.39 9.17
C HIS A 86 -14.13 -11.51 10.59
N GLU A 87 -14.60 -12.69 11.01
CA GLU A 87 -15.19 -12.85 12.35
C GLU A 87 -14.16 -12.68 13.47
N GLY A 88 -12.94 -13.19 13.29
CA GLY A 88 -11.84 -12.98 14.24
C GLY A 88 -11.48 -11.50 14.36
N VAL A 89 -11.34 -10.81 13.21
CA VAL A 89 -11.01 -9.38 13.18
C VAL A 89 -12.12 -8.53 13.78
N LYS A 90 -13.39 -8.78 13.45
CA LYS A 90 -14.53 -8.06 14.04
C LYS A 90 -14.59 -8.21 15.56
N ALA A 91 -14.33 -9.42 16.07
CA ALA A 91 -14.30 -9.67 17.50
C ALA A 91 -13.21 -8.86 18.19
N TYR A 92 -11.99 -8.87 17.63
CA TYR A 92 -10.88 -8.05 18.13
C TYR A 92 -11.20 -6.55 18.11
N LEU A 93 -11.64 -6.02 16.96
CA LEU A 93 -11.93 -4.59 16.80
C LEU A 93 -13.04 -4.14 17.76
N SER A 94 -14.05 -4.97 18.00
CA SER A 94 -15.11 -4.68 18.98
C SER A 94 -14.58 -4.70 20.41
N GLN A 95 -13.73 -5.68 20.76
CA GLN A 95 -13.10 -5.78 22.07
C GLN A 95 -12.20 -4.57 22.35
N SER A 96 -11.40 -4.15 21.37
CA SER A 96 -10.44 -3.04 21.50
C SER A 96 -11.09 -1.71 21.93
N ARG A 97 -12.37 -1.50 21.57
CA ARG A 97 -13.13 -0.29 21.91
C ARG A 97 -13.92 -0.38 23.21
N THR A 98 -14.03 -1.57 23.81
CA THR A 98 -14.93 -1.80 24.94
C THR A 98 -14.59 -0.94 26.17
N GLY A 99 -13.32 -0.64 26.39
CA GLY A 99 -12.86 0.18 27.53
C GLY A 99 -12.95 1.70 27.30
N TRP A 100 -13.21 2.16 26.08
CA TRP A 100 -13.14 3.57 25.73
C TRP A 100 -14.48 4.27 26.01
N ALA A 101 -14.43 5.46 26.59
CA ALA A 101 -15.58 6.37 26.65
C ALA A 101 -15.76 7.09 25.32
N GLU A 102 -14.66 7.55 24.75
CA GLU A 102 -14.58 8.22 23.46
C GLU A 102 -13.17 8.10 22.91
N GLY A 103 -13.01 8.19 21.60
CA GLY A 103 -11.70 8.12 20.97
C GLY A 103 -11.75 7.80 19.49
N ARG A 104 -10.60 7.93 18.85
CA ARG A 104 -10.42 7.78 17.41
C ARG A 104 -9.03 7.27 17.08
N SER A 105 -8.95 6.51 15.99
CA SER A 105 -7.72 6.08 15.35
C SER A 105 -7.60 6.83 14.03
N GLU A 106 -6.82 7.90 14.01
CA GLU A 106 -6.72 8.81 12.86
C GLU A 106 -5.56 8.41 11.95
N PRO A 107 -5.82 7.99 10.71
CA PRO A 107 -4.74 7.71 9.78
C PRO A 107 -4.14 9.04 9.29
N GLU A 108 -2.90 9.33 9.68
CA GLU A 108 -2.19 10.58 9.37
C GLU A 108 -1.47 10.51 8.02
N ARG A 109 -0.93 9.33 7.68
CA ARG A 109 -0.10 9.16 6.49
C ARG A 109 -0.12 7.74 5.96
N PHE A 110 -0.20 7.62 4.64
CA PHE A 110 -0.15 6.35 3.92
C PHE A 110 1.14 6.31 3.09
N ILE A 111 1.94 5.26 3.24
CA ILE A 111 3.10 4.98 2.39
C ILE A 111 2.80 3.72 1.58
N VAL A 112 2.97 3.82 0.27
CA VAL A 112 2.90 2.68 -0.65
C VAL A 112 4.29 2.08 -0.83
N ALA A 113 4.42 0.78 -0.60
CA ALA A 113 5.65 0.03 -0.77
C ALA A 113 5.38 -1.33 -1.44
N GLY A 114 5.40 -1.36 -2.78
CA GLY A 114 5.11 -2.56 -3.55
C GLY A 114 3.67 -3.02 -3.37
N ASP A 115 3.48 -4.22 -2.81
CA ASP A 115 2.17 -4.78 -2.46
C ASP A 115 1.70 -4.39 -1.05
N LYS A 116 2.44 -3.52 -0.35
CA LYS A 116 2.11 -3.09 1.01
C LYS A 116 1.67 -1.64 1.08
N ILE A 117 0.77 -1.37 2.01
CA ILE A 117 0.42 -0.02 2.46
C ILE A 117 0.74 0.07 3.95
N ILE A 118 1.58 1.03 4.31
CA ILE A 118 1.92 1.36 5.70
C ILE A 118 1.11 2.59 6.09
N VAL A 119 0.31 2.48 7.14
CA VAL A 119 -0.53 3.57 7.64
C VAL A 119 0.00 4.02 8.99
N PHE A 120 0.47 5.26 9.07
CA PHE A 120 0.78 5.89 10.35
C PHE A 120 -0.52 6.39 10.97
N VAL A 121 -0.80 5.95 12.19
CA VAL A 121 -2.06 6.24 12.88
C VAL A 121 -1.76 6.93 14.20
N HIS A 122 -2.46 8.02 14.47
CA HIS A 122 -2.54 8.62 15.79
C HIS A 122 -3.82 8.15 16.47
N VAL A 123 -3.63 7.33 17.51
CA VAL A 123 -4.71 6.85 18.35
C VAL A 123 -4.84 7.78 19.54
N ARG A 124 -6.05 8.28 19.77
CA ARG A 124 -6.37 9.12 20.92
C ARG A 124 -7.68 8.65 21.54
N ALA A 125 -7.62 8.29 22.82
CA ALA A 125 -8.75 7.70 23.54
C ALA A 125 -8.83 8.21 24.97
N ARG A 126 -10.05 8.32 25.48
CA ARG A 126 -10.34 8.51 26.90
C ARG A 126 -11.04 7.26 27.41
N LEU A 127 -10.56 6.69 28.50
CA LEU A 127 -11.15 5.49 29.10
C LEU A 127 -12.41 5.83 29.91
N LYS A 128 -13.30 4.85 30.11
CA LYS A 128 -14.57 5.02 30.85
C LYS A 128 -14.39 5.46 32.30
N ASP A 129 -13.28 5.09 32.91
CA ASP A 129 -12.92 5.35 34.30
C ASP A 129 -11.89 6.47 34.46
N SER A 130 -11.53 7.17 33.37
CA SER A 130 -10.55 8.25 33.39
C SER A 130 -11.05 9.52 32.70
N SER A 131 -10.61 10.66 33.22
CA SER A 131 -10.78 11.97 32.56
C SER A 131 -9.60 12.35 31.67
N GLU A 132 -8.50 11.60 31.75
CA GLU A 132 -7.27 11.87 31.00
C GLU A 132 -7.31 11.22 29.61
N TRP A 133 -6.73 11.92 28.63
CA TRP A 133 -6.54 11.39 27.29
C TRP A 133 -5.26 10.55 27.24
N GLN A 134 -5.37 9.37 26.65
CA GLN A 134 -4.24 8.54 26.27
C GLN A 134 -4.00 8.65 24.77
N GLU A 135 -2.73 8.69 24.39
CA GLU A 135 -2.31 8.86 23.01
C GLU A 135 -1.19 7.91 22.66
N THR A 136 -1.31 7.29 21.48
CA THR A 136 -0.31 6.38 20.92
C THR A 136 -0.15 6.66 19.44
N ARG A 137 1.08 6.57 18.93
CA ARG A 137 1.36 6.55 17.49
C ARG A 137 1.83 5.17 17.10
N LEU A 138 1.20 4.59 16.09
CA LEU A 138 1.50 3.26 15.60
C LEU A 138 1.54 3.24 14.07
N ALA A 139 2.05 2.14 13.51
CA ALA A 139 2.10 1.92 12.08
C ALA A 139 1.43 0.58 11.75
N ASP A 140 0.29 0.63 11.09
CA ASP A 140 -0.39 -0.56 10.58
C ASP A 140 0.18 -0.91 9.21
N VAL A 141 0.48 -2.18 8.98
CA VAL A 141 1.04 -2.65 7.71
C VAL A 141 0.08 -3.64 7.08
N PHE A 142 -0.46 -3.26 5.92
CA PHE A 142 -1.39 -4.09 5.16
C PHE A 142 -0.69 -4.62 3.92
N THR A 143 -0.74 -5.94 3.70
CA THR A 143 -0.34 -6.56 2.43
C THR A 143 -1.58 -6.72 1.57
N PHE A 144 -1.52 -6.32 0.30
CA PHE A 144 -2.66 -6.39 -0.62
C PHE A 144 -2.45 -7.41 -1.73
N ARG A 145 -3.53 -8.15 -2.03
CA ARG A 145 -3.60 -9.05 -3.17
C ARG A 145 -4.98 -8.92 -3.82
N LYS A 146 -5.00 -8.67 -5.14
CA LYS A 146 -6.25 -8.53 -5.92
C LYS A 146 -7.26 -7.54 -5.30
N GLY A 147 -6.77 -6.42 -4.76
CA GLY A 147 -7.61 -5.39 -4.16
C GLY A 147 -8.13 -5.65 -2.75
N LYS A 148 -7.66 -6.72 -2.07
CA LYS A 148 -8.00 -7.04 -0.68
C LYS A 148 -6.76 -7.14 0.20
N ALA A 149 -6.88 -6.69 1.44
CA ALA A 149 -5.84 -6.86 2.45
C ALA A 149 -5.84 -8.32 2.95
N ILE A 150 -4.68 -8.97 2.98
CA ILE A 150 -4.50 -10.39 3.36
C ILE A 150 -3.70 -10.53 4.65
#